data_AF-A0A950GB24-F1
#
_entry.id   AF-A0A950GB24-F1
#
_cell.length_a   1.000
_cell.length_b   1.000
_cell.length_c   1.000
_cell.angle_alpha   90.00
_cell.angle_beta   90.00
_cell.angle_gamma   90.00
#
_symmetry.space_group_name_H-M   'P 1'
#
loop_
_entity.id
_entity.type
_entity.pdbx_description
1 polymer ?
#
loop_
_entity_poly.entity_id
_entity_poly.type
_entity_poly.pdbx_seq_one_letter_code
_entity_poly.pdbx_strand_id
1 'polypeptide(L)'
;MDFDPKEIAYIPTTGVRRVHETPLVAASDESLKGYGCLVETPTTCPIEIVRWPAQGWRPIDDNSGDQGGVTEGIFEFWWRGETLYARNNAVGDSYLFAWSTWPEEAKTDGPGARERALVWRANYHPDGGQLFYPLNGESFVVPLALPGDDVTPDKFTSFWCNGESGLYIHPNIWHGAVVPIGDHARLLDRQGRVHARVSVDFANEFGCYLAVPMRL
;
A
#
# COMPACT_ATOMS: atom_id res chain seq x y z
N MET A 1 -7.71 5.67 19.82
CA MET A 1 -8.59 4.69 19.16
C MET A 1 -8.39 3.36 19.84
N ASP A 2 -9.47 2.75 20.34
CA ASP A 2 -9.43 1.35 20.75
C ASP A 2 -9.43 0.50 19.49
N PHE A 3 -8.25 0.05 19.09
CA PHE A 3 -8.06 -0.93 18.02
C PHE A 3 -8.18 -2.31 18.65
N ASP A 4 -9.15 -3.12 18.22
CA ASP A 4 -9.22 -4.53 18.59
C ASP A 4 -8.36 -5.34 17.60
N PRO A 5 -7.26 -5.97 18.04
CA PRO A 5 -6.45 -6.83 17.17
C PRO A 5 -7.23 -7.98 16.53
N LYS A 6 -8.41 -8.34 17.04
CA LYS A 6 -9.29 -9.35 16.44
C LYS A 6 -9.99 -8.87 15.17
N GLU A 7 -9.99 -7.57 14.91
CA GLU A 7 -10.64 -6.97 13.74
C GLU A 7 -9.68 -6.77 12.55
N ILE A 8 -8.43 -7.26 12.64
CA ILE A 8 -7.51 -7.18 11.50
C ILE A 8 -7.97 -8.09 10.36
N ALA A 9 -8.04 -7.52 9.16
CA ALA A 9 -8.49 -8.23 7.97
C ALA A 9 -7.59 -9.42 7.60
N TYR A 10 -6.30 -9.34 7.96
CA TYR A 10 -5.32 -10.38 7.67
C TYR A 10 -4.36 -10.60 8.84
N ILE A 11 -4.10 -11.87 9.13
CA ILE A 11 -3.15 -12.30 10.16
C ILE A 11 -1.76 -12.34 9.53
N PRO A 12 -0.76 -11.60 10.04
CA PRO A 12 0.57 -11.62 9.49
C PRO A 12 1.30 -12.94 9.71
N THR A 13 2.08 -13.38 8.73
CA THR A 13 3.11 -14.42 8.95
C THR A 13 4.32 -13.83 9.68
N THR A 14 4.72 -14.46 10.79
CA THR A 14 5.85 -14.01 11.61
C THR A 14 6.90 -15.12 11.85
N GLY A 15 7.99 -14.80 12.55
CA GLY A 15 9.06 -15.74 12.91
C GLY A 15 10.28 -15.73 11.99
N VAL A 16 10.24 -15.02 10.87
CA VAL A 16 11.41 -14.87 9.98
C VAL A 16 12.34 -13.77 10.51
N ARG A 17 13.66 -13.97 10.35
CA ARG A 17 14.69 -13.03 10.82
C ARG A 17 15.60 -12.56 9.69
N ARG A 18 14.95 -12.24 8.56
CA ARG A 18 15.60 -11.70 7.36
C ARG A 18 14.76 -10.56 6.81
N VAL A 19 15.43 -9.58 6.22
CA VAL A 19 14.82 -8.49 5.48
C VAL A 19 15.40 -8.41 4.08
N HIS A 20 14.60 -7.93 3.13
CA HIS A 20 15.04 -7.40 1.86
C HIS A 20 14.78 -5.91 1.88
N GLU A 21 15.84 -5.10 1.92
CA GLU A 21 15.72 -3.64 1.94
C GLU A 21 15.51 -3.11 0.52
N THR A 22 14.45 -2.33 0.32
CA THR A 22 14.14 -1.73 -0.98
C THR A 22 14.95 -0.45 -1.20
N PRO A 23 15.32 -0.13 -2.45
CA PRO A 23 15.84 1.20 -2.78
C PRO A 23 14.81 2.27 -2.39
N LEU A 24 15.27 3.40 -1.86
CA LEU A 24 14.43 4.57 -1.59
C LEU A 24 14.67 5.65 -2.65
N VAL A 25 13.60 6.11 -3.29
CA VAL A 25 13.61 7.11 -4.37
C VAL A 25 12.58 8.18 -4.06
N ALA A 26 12.91 9.46 -4.26
CA ALA A 26 11.93 10.54 -4.16
C ALA A 26 10.90 10.43 -5.30
N ALA A 27 9.61 10.48 -4.97
CA ALA A 27 8.54 10.41 -5.94
C ALA A 27 8.55 11.66 -6.84
N SER A 28 8.51 11.44 -8.15
CA SER A 28 8.44 12.44 -9.20
C SER A 28 7.80 11.79 -10.43
N ASP A 29 7.31 12.59 -11.38
CA ASP A 29 6.73 12.03 -12.62
C ASP A 29 7.73 11.15 -13.39
N GLU A 30 9.02 11.47 -13.31
CA GLU A 30 10.08 10.66 -13.94
C GLU A 30 10.28 9.32 -13.22
N SER A 31 10.40 9.34 -11.89
CA SER A 31 10.65 8.12 -11.11
C SER A 31 9.42 7.19 -11.06
N LEU A 32 8.21 7.76 -11.11
CA LEU A 32 6.95 7.02 -11.10
C LEU A 32 6.54 6.51 -12.48
N LYS A 33 7.33 6.74 -13.53
CA LYS A 33 7.00 6.30 -14.89
C LYS A 33 6.71 4.80 -14.94
N GLY A 34 5.48 4.46 -15.33
CA GLY A 34 4.97 3.09 -15.40
C GLY A 34 4.29 2.59 -14.13
N TYR A 35 4.48 3.24 -12.99
CA TYR A 35 3.79 2.94 -11.74
C TYR A 35 2.53 3.81 -11.55
N GLY A 36 2.60 5.07 -11.97
CA GLY A 36 1.56 6.04 -11.67
C GLY A 36 2.02 7.47 -11.90
N CYS A 37 1.47 8.41 -11.13
CA CYS A 37 1.83 9.82 -11.20
C CYS A 37 1.54 10.57 -9.90
N LEU A 38 2.10 11.78 -9.79
CA LEU A 38 1.74 12.72 -8.73
C LEU A 38 0.43 13.43 -9.07
N VAL A 39 -0.36 13.75 -8.04
CA VAL A 39 -1.69 14.35 -8.18
C VAL A 39 -1.78 15.62 -7.33
N GLU A 40 -1.93 16.77 -7.99
CA GLU A 40 -2.08 18.06 -7.30
C GLU A 40 -3.48 18.27 -6.72
N THR A 41 -4.52 17.81 -7.42
CA THR A 41 -5.92 17.98 -7.02
C THR A 41 -6.65 16.64 -7.06
N PRO A 42 -7.12 16.11 -5.92
CA PRO A 42 -7.64 14.75 -5.87
C PRO A 42 -8.98 14.60 -6.59
N THR A 43 -9.79 15.66 -6.68
CA THR A 43 -11.11 15.64 -7.32
C THR A 43 -11.06 15.60 -8.84
N THR A 44 -9.95 16.02 -9.45
CA THR A 44 -9.75 16.01 -10.91
C THR A 44 -9.03 14.76 -11.40
N CYS A 45 -8.46 13.96 -10.51
CA CYS A 45 -7.81 12.69 -10.85
C CYS A 45 -8.86 11.66 -11.28
N PRO A 46 -8.85 11.19 -12.55
CA PRO A 46 -9.65 10.03 -12.93
C PRO A 46 -9.06 8.79 -12.27
N ILE A 47 -9.93 7.90 -11.78
CA ILE A 47 -9.52 6.57 -11.31
C ILE A 47 -9.80 5.60 -12.45
N GLU A 48 -8.76 4.94 -12.94
CA GLU A 48 -8.91 3.91 -13.98
C GLU A 48 -9.76 2.76 -13.43
N ILE A 49 -10.79 2.37 -14.17
CA ILE A 49 -11.53 1.13 -13.95
C ILE A 49 -11.29 0.27 -15.19
N VAL A 50 -10.75 -0.93 -14.97
CA VAL A 50 -10.29 -1.81 -16.04
C VAL A 50 -11.25 -2.97 -16.17
N ARG A 51 -11.50 -3.36 -17.43
CA ARG A 51 -12.29 -4.54 -17.74
C ARG A 51 -11.67 -5.77 -17.10
N TRP A 52 -12.48 -6.51 -16.35
CA TRP A 52 -12.07 -7.76 -15.74
C TRP A 52 -11.41 -8.68 -16.78
N PRO A 53 -10.23 -9.26 -16.50
CA PRO A 53 -9.57 -10.14 -17.45
C PRO A 53 -10.36 -11.43 -17.60
N ALA A 54 -10.66 -11.82 -18.84
CA ALA A 54 -11.17 -13.16 -19.10
C ALA A 54 -10.09 -14.21 -18.88
N GLN A 55 -10.48 -15.38 -18.36
CA GLN A 55 -9.60 -16.54 -18.29
C GLN A 55 -9.63 -17.28 -19.64
N GLY A 56 -8.46 -17.50 -20.25
CA GLY A 56 -8.32 -18.22 -21.50
C GLY A 56 -8.66 -17.38 -22.74
N TRP A 57 -9.28 -17.98 -23.75
CA TRP A 57 -9.40 -17.39 -25.10
C TRP A 57 -10.73 -16.69 -25.39
N ARG A 58 -11.76 -16.88 -24.56
CA ARG A 58 -13.06 -16.23 -24.77
C ARG A 58 -13.01 -14.81 -24.17
N PRO A 59 -13.28 -13.74 -24.93
CA PRO A 59 -13.23 -12.38 -24.41
C PRO A 59 -14.44 -12.07 -23.51
N ILE A 60 -14.30 -11.03 -22.69
CA ILE A 60 -15.44 -10.35 -22.06
C ILE A 60 -16.15 -9.50 -23.11
N ASP A 61 -17.49 -9.49 -23.10
CA ASP A 61 -18.30 -8.71 -24.02
C ASP A 61 -18.00 -7.21 -23.92
N ASP A 62 -18.06 -6.50 -25.06
CA ASP A 62 -17.59 -5.12 -25.20
C ASP A 62 -18.27 -4.10 -24.26
N ASN A 63 -19.48 -4.41 -23.78
CA ASN A 63 -20.28 -3.57 -22.90
C ASN A 63 -20.26 -4.04 -21.43
N SER A 64 -19.28 -4.87 -21.04
CA SER A 64 -19.21 -5.46 -19.71
C SER A 64 -17.81 -5.56 -19.09
N GLY A 65 -17.75 -5.68 -17.77
CA GLY A 65 -16.54 -5.99 -17.00
C GLY A 65 -15.82 -4.81 -16.36
N ASP A 66 -16.28 -3.58 -16.56
CA ASP A 66 -15.67 -2.32 -16.07
C ASP A 66 -16.67 -1.38 -15.37
N GLN A 67 -17.88 -1.85 -15.05
CA GLN A 67 -18.96 -0.99 -14.53
C GLN A 67 -18.98 -0.84 -13.00
N GLY A 68 -17.96 -1.32 -12.30
CA GLY A 68 -17.88 -1.24 -10.84
C GLY A 68 -17.85 0.19 -10.31
N GLY A 69 -17.26 1.12 -11.08
CA GLY A 69 -17.10 2.51 -10.67
C GLY A 69 -16.12 2.69 -9.52
N VAL A 70 -16.14 3.87 -8.91
CA VAL A 70 -15.18 4.32 -7.88
C VAL A 70 -15.84 4.37 -6.51
N THR A 71 -15.08 4.05 -5.47
CA THR A 71 -15.41 4.32 -4.07
C THR A 71 -14.33 5.16 -3.42
N GLU A 72 -14.67 5.88 -2.35
CA GLU A 72 -13.72 6.74 -1.65
C GLU A 72 -13.99 6.80 -0.14
N GLY A 73 -12.96 7.13 0.62
CA GLY A 73 -13.02 7.26 2.06
C GLY A 73 -11.67 7.67 2.66
N ILE A 74 -11.64 7.87 3.97
CA ILE A 74 -10.38 8.20 4.66
C ILE A 74 -9.65 6.91 5.01
N PHE A 75 -8.39 6.81 4.60
CA PHE A 75 -7.47 5.78 5.06
C PHE A 75 -6.57 6.36 6.15
N GLU A 76 -6.76 5.87 7.37
CA GLU A 76 -6.03 6.33 8.55
C GLU A 76 -4.91 5.36 8.88
N PHE A 77 -3.73 5.91 9.18
CA PHE A 77 -2.53 5.16 9.56
C PHE A 77 -2.02 5.70 10.88
N TRP A 78 -1.57 4.80 11.76
CA TRP A 78 -0.94 5.21 13.01
C TRP A 78 0.10 4.21 13.50
N TRP A 79 1.22 4.76 13.95
CA TRP A 79 2.19 4.03 14.74
C TRP A 79 1.71 3.97 16.19
N ARG A 80 1.68 2.77 16.75
CA ARG A 80 1.56 2.56 18.20
C ARG A 80 2.83 1.84 18.65
N GLY A 81 3.75 2.61 19.22
CA GLY A 81 5.12 2.17 19.46
C GLY A 81 5.81 1.84 18.13
N GLU A 82 6.13 0.57 17.96
CA GLU A 82 6.87 0.00 16.85
C GLU A 82 5.96 -0.77 15.87
N THR A 83 4.64 -0.74 16.06
CA THR A 83 3.68 -1.41 15.16
C THR A 83 2.87 -0.38 14.37
N LEU A 84 2.81 -0.56 13.05
CA LEU A 84 2.01 0.26 12.15
C LEU A 84 0.64 -0.38 11.93
N TYR A 85 -0.39 0.35 12.33
CA TYR A 85 -1.77 -0.01 12.12
C TYR A 85 -2.43 0.91 11.09
N ALA A 86 -3.51 0.44 10.50
CA ALA A 86 -4.33 1.26 9.62
C ALA A 86 -5.81 0.88 9.64
N ARG A 87 -6.66 1.81 9.22
CA ARG A 87 -8.11 1.64 9.06
C ARG A 87 -8.51 2.25 7.72
N ASN A 88 -8.98 1.43 6.80
CA ASN A 88 -9.54 1.92 5.55
C ASN A 88 -11.05 2.12 5.72
N ASN A 89 -11.49 3.37 5.87
CA ASN A 89 -12.91 3.68 6.03
C ASN A 89 -13.71 3.60 4.72
N ALA A 90 -13.06 3.49 3.55
CA ALA A 90 -13.74 3.30 2.27
C ALA A 90 -14.30 1.87 2.10
N VAL A 91 -13.64 0.88 2.70
CA VAL A 91 -14.03 -0.55 2.62
C VAL A 91 -14.31 -1.19 3.98
N GLY A 92 -14.02 -0.51 5.09
CA GLY A 92 -14.37 -0.95 6.44
C GLY A 92 -13.39 -1.93 7.07
N ASP A 93 -12.16 -2.00 6.58
CA ASP A 93 -11.11 -2.92 7.04
C ASP A 93 -10.13 -2.26 8.03
N SER A 94 -9.61 -3.06 8.95
CA SER A 94 -8.50 -2.71 9.84
C SER A 94 -7.27 -3.57 9.52
N TYR A 95 -6.07 -3.02 9.68
CA TYR A 95 -4.83 -3.66 9.27
C TYR A 95 -3.72 -3.50 10.32
N LEU A 96 -2.87 -4.52 10.40
CA LEU A 96 -1.50 -4.42 10.89
C LEU A 96 -0.60 -4.52 9.66
N PHE A 97 0.09 -3.43 9.30
CA PHE A 97 0.82 -3.35 8.04
C PHE A 97 2.31 -3.57 8.15
N ALA A 98 2.93 -3.16 9.25
CA ALA A 98 4.37 -3.27 9.41
C ALA A 98 4.79 -3.16 10.87
N TRP A 99 6.08 -3.37 11.10
CA TRP A 99 6.76 -3.07 12.35
C TRP A 99 8.04 -2.28 12.09
N SER A 100 8.49 -1.45 13.02
CA SER A 100 9.79 -0.77 12.90
C SER A 100 10.97 -1.64 13.35
N THR A 101 10.68 -2.76 14.00
CA THR A 101 11.62 -3.80 14.43
C THR A 101 11.02 -5.19 14.17
N TRP A 102 11.66 -6.27 14.61
CA TRP A 102 11.13 -7.62 14.47
C TRP A 102 9.76 -7.77 15.15
N PRO A 103 8.79 -8.47 14.54
CA PRO A 103 7.43 -8.57 15.08
C PRO A 103 7.37 -9.12 16.51
N GLU A 104 8.26 -10.04 16.88
CA GLU A 104 8.27 -10.64 18.22
C GLU A 104 8.90 -9.74 19.29
N GLU A 105 9.57 -8.67 18.88
CA GLU A 105 10.20 -7.67 19.76
C GLU A 105 9.44 -6.35 19.80
N ALA A 106 8.55 -6.14 18.82
CA ALA A 106 7.86 -4.88 18.62
C ALA A 106 6.98 -4.50 19.82
N LYS A 107 7.26 -3.33 20.36
CA LYS A 107 6.51 -2.75 21.46
C LYS A 107 5.34 -1.91 20.96
N THR A 108 4.29 -1.81 21.76
CA THR A 108 3.10 -0.98 21.46
C THR A 108 2.94 0.20 22.42
N ASP A 109 4.01 0.51 23.14
CA ASP A 109 4.14 1.57 24.12
C ASP A 109 5.41 2.40 23.87
N GLY A 110 5.33 3.68 24.20
CA GLY A 110 6.44 4.64 24.04
C GLY A 110 6.76 5.02 22.59
N PRO A 111 7.62 6.03 22.38
CA PRO A 111 8.11 6.39 21.05
C PRO A 111 9.21 5.41 20.61
N GLY A 112 9.09 4.85 19.40
CA GLY A 112 10.13 4.05 18.76
C GLY A 112 10.94 4.85 17.75
N ALA A 113 12.26 4.64 17.70
CA ALA A 113 13.06 5.14 16.58
C ALA A 113 12.73 4.30 15.34
N ARG A 114 12.25 4.94 14.27
CA ARG A 114 11.81 4.26 13.05
C ARG A 114 12.79 4.49 11.91
N GLU A 115 13.70 3.54 11.72
CA GLU A 115 14.68 3.60 10.62
C GLU A 115 14.13 2.97 9.34
N ARG A 116 13.21 2.01 9.50
CA ARG A 116 12.53 1.28 8.43
C ARG A 116 11.21 0.72 8.93
N ALA A 117 10.36 0.33 8.00
CA ALA A 117 9.16 -0.47 8.26
C ALA A 117 9.30 -1.85 7.60
N LEU A 118 9.14 -2.90 8.40
CA LEU A 118 9.11 -4.30 7.98
C LEU A 118 7.70 -4.64 7.47
N VAL A 119 7.48 -4.41 6.18
CA VAL A 119 6.22 -4.73 5.49
C VAL A 119 6.21 -6.22 5.18
N TRP A 120 5.12 -6.90 5.56
CA TRP A 120 4.98 -8.35 5.39
C TRP A 120 4.11 -8.74 4.19
N ARG A 121 3.31 -7.80 3.65
CA ARG A 121 2.45 -8.05 2.49
C ARG A 121 2.50 -6.92 1.47
N ALA A 122 2.28 -7.29 0.21
CA ALA A 122 1.92 -6.38 -0.86
C ALA A 122 0.73 -6.93 -1.64
N ASN A 123 0.09 -6.09 -2.44
CA ASN A 123 -1.01 -6.52 -3.29
C ASN A 123 -1.12 -5.65 -4.54
N TYR A 124 -1.89 -6.10 -5.52
CA TYR A 124 -2.34 -5.28 -6.63
C TYR A 124 -3.84 -5.42 -6.84
N HIS A 125 -4.41 -4.41 -7.50
CA HIS A 125 -5.83 -4.35 -7.81
C HIS A 125 -6.01 -4.49 -9.33
N PRO A 126 -6.62 -5.58 -9.83
CA PRO A 126 -6.83 -5.77 -11.27
C PRO A 126 -8.01 -4.95 -11.80
N ASP A 127 -8.95 -4.54 -10.95
CA ASP A 127 -10.18 -3.84 -11.35
C ASP A 127 -10.00 -2.33 -11.53
N GLY A 128 -8.95 -1.75 -10.96
CA GLY A 128 -8.71 -0.31 -11.10
C GLY A 128 -7.47 0.21 -10.40
N GLY A 129 -7.19 1.49 -10.65
CA GLY A 129 -6.13 2.22 -9.98
C GLY A 129 -6.54 2.67 -8.57
N GLN A 130 -5.59 3.28 -7.87
CA GLN A 130 -5.81 3.78 -6.51
C GLN A 130 -5.07 5.09 -6.29
N LEU A 131 -5.75 6.06 -5.67
CA LEU A 131 -5.18 7.34 -5.27
C LEU A 131 -5.05 7.39 -3.76
N PHE A 132 -3.87 7.79 -3.28
CA PHE A 132 -3.63 8.20 -1.91
C PHE A 132 -3.28 9.69 -1.88
N TYR A 133 -4.12 10.52 -1.27
CA TYR A 133 -3.90 11.97 -1.19
C TYR A 133 -3.79 12.44 0.27
N PRO A 134 -2.66 13.06 0.69
CA PRO A 134 -2.47 13.50 2.07
C PRO A 134 -3.39 14.67 2.41
N LEU A 135 -4.22 14.52 3.45
CA LEU A 135 -5.20 15.56 3.82
C LEU A 135 -4.57 16.74 4.57
N ASN A 136 -3.45 16.53 5.24
CA ASN A 136 -2.78 17.53 6.08
C ASN A 136 -1.29 17.68 5.72
N GLY A 137 -0.88 17.28 4.51
CA GLY A 137 0.51 17.33 4.07
C GLY A 137 1.40 16.26 4.69
N GLU A 138 0.84 15.13 5.12
CA GLU A 138 1.60 14.04 5.71
C GLU A 138 2.52 13.38 4.68
N SER A 139 3.81 13.30 5.00
CA SER A 139 4.77 12.55 4.20
C SER A 139 4.70 11.05 4.48
N PHE A 140 4.84 10.26 3.42
CA PHE A 140 4.78 8.81 3.48
C PHE A 140 5.72 8.17 2.45
N VAL A 141 5.99 6.87 2.64
CA VAL A 141 6.73 6.03 1.71
C VAL A 141 5.84 4.86 1.30
N VAL A 142 5.91 4.44 0.03
CA VAL A 142 5.22 3.24 -0.44
C VAL A 142 6.14 2.39 -1.32
N PRO A 143 6.32 1.10 -1.05
CA PRO A 143 7.02 0.19 -1.95
C PRO A 143 6.12 -0.21 -3.11
N LEU A 144 6.59 -0.02 -4.34
CA LEU A 144 5.88 -0.38 -5.57
C LEU A 144 6.71 -1.35 -6.42
N ALA A 145 6.04 -2.23 -7.16
CA ALA A 145 6.62 -3.05 -8.22
C ALA A 145 5.70 -3.05 -9.46
N LEU A 146 6.31 -3.10 -10.64
CA LEU A 146 5.59 -3.14 -11.92
C LEU A 146 4.77 -4.43 -12.05
N PRO A 147 3.78 -4.49 -12.96
CA PRO A 147 2.86 -5.63 -13.07
C PRO A 147 3.55 -6.95 -13.40
N GLY A 148 2.96 -8.05 -12.92
CA GLY A 148 3.37 -9.43 -13.21
C GLY A 148 3.24 -10.33 -11.97
N ASP A 149 2.64 -11.51 -12.13
CA ASP A 149 2.27 -12.39 -11.01
C ASP A 149 3.49 -12.97 -10.26
N ASP A 150 4.59 -13.24 -10.98
CA ASP A 150 5.87 -13.70 -10.41
C ASP A 150 6.63 -12.56 -9.68
N VAL A 151 5.96 -11.80 -8.82
CA VAL A 151 6.57 -10.71 -8.06
C VAL A 151 7.56 -11.27 -7.03
N THR A 152 8.69 -10.60 -6.85
CA THR A 152 9.73 -10.98 -5.88
C THR A 152 10.18 -9.73 -5.11
N PRO A 153 10.76 -9.88 -3.91
CA PRO A 153 11.18 -8.72 -3.10
C PRO A 153 12.10 -7.74 -3.84
N ASP A 154 13.00 -8.24 -4.71
CA ASP A 154 13.96 -7.43 -5.48
C ASP A 154 13.34 -6.57 -6.59
N LYS A 155 12.06 -6.81 -6.92
CA LYS A 155 11.33 -5.98 -7.89
C LYS A 155 10.73 -4.73 -7.28
N PHE A 156 10.75 -4.59 -5.94
CA PHE A 156 10.15 -3.44 -5.26
C PHE A 156 11.13 -2.28 -5.13
N THR A 157 10.65 -1.08 -5.41
CA THR A 157 11.30 0.19 -5.09
C THR A 157 10.38 1.01 -4.18
N SER A 158 10.93 1.59 -3.12
CA SER A 158 10.21 2.48 -2.21
C SER A 158 10.24 3.91 -2.71
N PHE A 159 9.05 4.50 -2.87
CA PHE A 159 8.87 5.87 -3.31
C PHE A 159 8.47 6.75 -2.13
N TRP A 160 9.26 7.78 -1.88
CA TRP A 160 8.98 8.79 -0.86
C TRP A 160 8.13 9.92 -1.43
N CYS A 161 6.94 10.10 -0.87
CA CYS A 161 6.06 11.23 -1.12
C CYS A 161 6.22 12.26 0.00
N ASN A 162 6.58 13.49 -0.36
CA ASN A 162 6.87 14.56 0.60
C ASN A 162 5.62 15.15 1.29
N GLY A 163 4.41 14.81 0.81
CA GLY A 163 3.14 15.29 1.34
C GLY A 163 2.52 16.47 0.57
N GLU A 164 3.22 17.06 -0.40
CA GLU A 164 2.72 18.21 -1.18
C GLU A 164 1.73 17.82 -2.28
N SER A 165 1.70 16.54 -2.67
CA SER A 165 0.83 16.00 -3.71
C SER A 165 0.39 14.59 -3.32
N GLY A 166 -0.73 14.15 -3.89
CA GLY A 166 -1.15 12.76 -3.83
C GLY A 166 -0.33 11.86 -4.75
N LEU A 167 -0.43 10.56 -4.52
CA LEU A 167 0.12 9.52 -5.36
C LEU A 167 -1.03 8.72 -5.96
N TYR A 168 -1.13 8.74 -7.29
CA TYR A 168 -1.97 7.81 -8.02
C TYR A 168 -1.13 6.62 -8.51
N ILE A 169 -1.63 5.40 -8.33
CA ILE A 169 -1.03 4.17 -8.86
C ILE A 169 -1.98 3.53 -9.88
N HIS A 170 -1.40 3.03 -10.97
CA HIS A 170 -2.14 2.37 -12.04
C HIS A 170 -2.69 1.00 -11.59
N PRO A 171 -3.74 0.48 -12.26
CA PRO A 171 -4.16 -0.90 -12.10
C PRO A 171 -3.01 -1.89 -12.27
N ASN A 172 -3.07 -3.02 -11.57
CA ASN A 172 -2.05 -4.09 -11.55
C ASN A 172 -0.67 -3.72 -11.01
N ILE A 173 -0.47 -2.51 -10.48
CA ILE A 173 0.76 -2.16 -9.77
C ILE A 173 0.75 -2.81 -8.39
N TRP A 174 1.78 -3.62 -8.14
CA TRP A 174 2.03 -4.16 -6.82
C TRP A 174 2.43 -3.03 -5.89
N HIS A 175 1.78 -2.96 -4.74
CA HIS A 175 2.06 -1.97 -3.72
C HIS A 175 1.99 -2.62 -2.34
N GLY A 176 3.00 -2.33 -1.51
CA GLY A 176 2.96 -2.66 -0.09
C GLY A 176 2.12 -1.64 0.69
N ALA A 177 2.23 -1.73 2.01
CA ALA A 177 1.61 -0.74 2.88
C ALA A 177 2.11 0.68 2.59
N VAL A 178 1.22 1.67 2.70
CA VAL A 178 1.63 3.07 2.85
C VAL A 178 2.20 3.24 4.25
N VAL A 179 3.43 3.76 4.32
CA VAL A 179 4.20 3.92 5.56
C VAL A 179 4.34 5.42 5.87
N PRO A 180 3.59 5.97 6.84
CA PRO A 180 3.77 7.37 7.23
C PRO A 180 5.12 7.58 7.92
N ILE A 181 5.78 8.70 7.60
CA ILE A 181 7.03 9.12 8.26
C ILE A 181 6.72 9.58 9.70
N GLY A 182 5.66 10.38 9.85
CA GLY A 182 5.13 10.79 11.14
C GLY A 182 4.40 9.68 11.89
N ASP A 183 3.93 9.97 13.11
CA ASP A 183 3.18 9.01 13.93
C ASP A 183 1.79 8.68 13.36
N HIS A 184 1.22 9.60 12.58
CA HIS A 184 -0.12 9.49 12.02
C HIS A 184 -0.15 10.00 10.57
N ALA A 185 -1.03 9.44 9.76
CA ALA A 185 -1.43 10.03 8.49
C ALA A 185 -2.92 9.77 8.20
N ARG A 186 -3.57 10.75 7.57
CA ARG A 186 -4.93 10.63 7.04
C ARG A 186 -4.89 10.91 5.56
N LEU A 187 -5.11 9.87 4.76
CA LEU A 187 -5.07 9.96 3.31
C LEU A 187 -6.50 9.83 2.79
N LEU A 188 -6.90 10.70 1.86
CA LEU A 188 -8.05 10.42 1.01
C LEU A 188 -7.67 9.26 0.09
N ASP A 189 -8.44 8.18 0.19
CA ASP A 189 -8.33 7.00 -0.66
C ASP A 189 -9.46 7.03 -1.68
N ARG A 190 -9.12 6.93 -2.97
CA ARG A 190 -10.09 6.76 -4.08
C ARG A 190 -9.64 5.57 -4.92
N GLN A 191 -10.52 4.60 -5.14
CA GLN A 191 -10.15 3.34 -5.78
C GLN A 191 -11.35 2.66 -6.47
N GLY A 192 -11.08 1.62 -7.25
CA GLY A 192 -12.11 0.74 -7.81
C GLY A 192 -13.04 0.19 -6.71
N ARG A 193 -14.35 0.24 -6.96
CA ARG A 193 -15.38 -0.20 -6.00
C ARG A 193 -15.45 -1.71 -5.84
N VAL A 194 -15.06 -2.47 -6.87
CA VAL A 194 -15.02 -3.94 -6.78
C VAL A 194 -13.96 -4.36 -5.77
N HIS A 195 -12.85 -3.62 -5.70
CA HIS A 195 -11.77 -3.82 -4.74
C HIS A 195 -11.23 -5.25 -4.78
N ALA A 196 -11.05 -5.76 -6.00
CA ALA A 196 -10.44 -7.06 -6.17
C ALA A 196 -8.97 -6.93 -5.79
N ARG A 197 -8.45 -7.93 -5.08
CA ARG A 197 -7.10 -7.89 -4.56
C ARG A 197 -6.41 -9.22 -4.73
N VAL A 198 -5.24 -9.21 -5.34
CA VAL A 198 -4.30 -10.33 -5.39
C VAL A 198 -3.09 -9.94 -4.55
N SER A 199 -2.66 -10.82 -3.65
CA SER A 199 -1.70 -10.47 -2.59
C SER A 199 -0.55 -11.46 -2.51
N VAL A 200 0.59 -10.97 -2.02
CA VAL A 200 1.79 -11.73 -1.67
C VAL A 200 2.05 -11.58 -0.17
N ASP A 201 2.42 -12.67 0.50
CA ASP A 201 2.95 -12.68 1.88
C ASP A 201 4.45 -12.96 1.82
N PHE A 202 5.27 -11.94 2.06
CA PHE A 202 6.73 -12.04 1.90
C PHE A 202 7.39 -12.99 2.90
N ALA A 203 6.89 -13.01 4.13
CA ALA A 203 7.46 -13.86 5.17
C ALA A 203 7.17 -15.33 4.88
N ASN A 204 5.95 -15.64 4.44
CA ASN A 204 5.54 -16.98 4.06
C ASN A 204 6.20 -17.46 2.75
N GLU A 205 6.23 -16.63 1.72
CA GLU A 205 6.64 -17.03 0.38
C GLU A 205 8.16 -16.91 0.14
N PHE A 206 8.83 -15.95 0.79
CA PHE A 206 10.25 -15.66 0.56
C PHE A 206 11.11 -15.73 1.82
N GLY A 207 10.53 -15.98 3.00
CA GLY A 207 11.26 -16.08 4.25
C GLY A 207 11.88 -14.75 4.69
N CYS A 208 11.32 -13.61 4.30
CA CYS A 208 11.81 -12.28 4.67
C CYS A 208 10.70 -11.23 4.72
N TYR A 209 10.94 -10.12 5.41
CA TYR A 209 10.12 -8.90 5.27
C TYR A 209 10.68 -7.98 4.18
N LEU A 210 9.80 -7.19 3.57
CA LEU A 210 10.21 -6.06 2.73
C LEU A 210 10.50 -4.87 3.66
N ALA A 211 11.77 -4.49 3.80
CA ALA A 211 12.20 -3.38 4.64
C ALA A 211 12.13 -2.07 3.84
N VAL A 212 11.11 -1.27 4.12
CA VAL A 212 10.91 0.07 3.55
C VAL A 212 11.71 1.08 4.35
N PRO A 213 12.73 1.77 3.77
CA PRO A 213 13.51 2.76 4.49
C PRO A 213 12.65 3.96 4.91
N MET A 214 12.88 4.47 6.12
CA MET A 214 12.19 5.66 6.67
C MET A 214 13.14 6.82 6.99
N ARG A 215 14.45 6.64 6.76
CA ARG A 215 15.44 7.70 6.81
C ARG A 215 15.51 8.37 5.44
N LEU A 216 15.11 9.63 5.39
CA LEU A 216 15.08 10.47 4.19
C LEU A 216 16.39 11.24 4.02
#